data_AF-A0A1F4YRY8-F1
#
_entry.id   AF-A0A1F4YRY8-F1
#
_cell.length_a   1.000
_cell.length_b   1.000
_cell.length_c   1.000
_cell.angle_alpha   90.00
_cell.angle_beta   90.00
_cell.angle_gamma   90.00
#
_symmetry.space_group_name_H-M   'P 1'
#
loop_
_entity.id
_entity.type
_entity.pdbx_description
1 polymer ?
#
loop_
_entity_poly.entity_id
_entity_poly.type
_entity_poly.pdbx_seq_one_letter_code
_entity_poly.pdbx_strand_id
1 'polypeptide(L)'
;MKPGLKLTLAMFLTLFGVSAAQRSPHSDQLRFKCEECHVSTKWKDIRFEHQETGFILEGKHAKAKCKGCHVLEDFGRVSGDCVSCHTDIHQGKLAIACGRCHTPRGWAVFNALSAHAGTSFPLIGPHAKLDCRACHVSEIEGEFSFLKSECYSCHAGDFEQAANPSHSLMGFGTRCEECHFPASWQPANFARHSGFFPISTGAHAGEWSSCRDCHPNPQDHGVFSCLGCHEHEQGRMDEKHSEVGGYAYDSNACYACHPMGEKGD
;
A
#
# COMPACT_ATOMS: atom_id res chain seq x y z
N MET A 1 -95.63 -12.31 72.01
CA MET A 1 -94.37 -12.92 71.51
C MET A 1 -94.16 -12.47 70.07
N LYS A 2 -93.22 -11.55 69.82
CA LYS A 2 -92.69 -11.22 68.49
C LYS A 2 -91.18 -11.00 68.63
N PRO A 3 -90.31 -11.52 67.74
CA PRO A 3 -88.88 -11.61 67.98
C PRO A 3 -88.11 -10.40 67.44
N GLY A 4 -86.92 -10.22 68.01
CA GLY A 4 -86.03 -9.06 67.81
C GLY A 4 -85.23 -9.04 66.52
N LEU A 5 -84.79 -7.82 66.23
CA LEU A 5 -83.95 -7.36 65.14
C LEU A 5 -82.53 -7.94 65.23
N LYS A 6 -82.01 -8.54 64.15
CA LYS A 6 -80.58 -8.89 64.01
C LYS A 6 -79.98 -8.12 62.83
N LEU A 7 -79.05 -7.23 63.16
CA LEU A 7 -78.20 -6.48 62.24
C LEU A 7 -77.16 -7.44 61.64
N THR A 8 -77.07 -7.52 60.31
CA THR A 8 -76.03 -8.30 59.60
C THR A 8 -75.07 -7.36 58.89
N LEU A 9 -73.78 -7.53 59.21
CA LEU A 9 -72.64 -6.76 58.74
C LEU A 9 -72.24 -7.22 57.32
N ALA A 10 -72.05 -6.27 56.41
CA ALA A 10 -71.59 -6.51 55.04
C ALA A 10 -70.09 -6.82 55.01
N MET A 11 -69.69 -7.82 54.23
CA MET A 11 -68.28 -8.10 53.88
C MET A 11 -68.11 -7.87 52.39
N PHE A 12 -67.61 -6.68 52.01
CA PHE A 12 -67.19 -6.39 50.63
C PHE A 12 -65.82 -7.06 50.41
N LEU A 13 -65.83 -8.18 49.68
CA LEU A 13 -64.61 -8.82 49.19
C LEU A 13 -64.10 -8.01 47.99
N THR A 14 -63.14 -7.12 48.20
CA THR A 14 -62.44 -6.42 47.11
C THR A 14 -61.55 -7.42 46.38
N LEU A 15 -62.00 -7.87 45.21
CA LEU A 15 -61.16 -8.55 44.23
C LEU A 15 -60.08 -7.58 43.75
N PHE A 16 -58.89 -7.65 44.36
CA PHE A 16 -57.68 -7.10 43.77
C PHE A 16 -57.37 -7.89 42.50
N GLY A 17 -57.66 -7.29 41.34
CA GLY A 17 -57.22 -7.80 40.06
C GLY A 17 -55.71 -7.88 40.04
N VAL A 18 -55.16 -9.09 39.99
CA VAL A 18 -53.74 -9.33 39.79
C VAL A 18 -53.42 -8.90 38.37
N SER A 19 -52.76 -7.75 38.19
CA SER A 19 -52.21 -7.35 36.89
C SER A 19 -51.29 -8.46 36.40
N ALA A 20 -51.61 -9.03 35.23
CA ALA A 20 -50.74 -9.98 34.56
C ALA A 20 -49.36 -9.32 34.36
N ALA A 21 -48.33 -9.87 35.00
CA ALA A 21 -46.96 -9.45 34.74
C ALA A 21 -46.67 -9.63 33.25
N GLN A 22 -46.33 -8.54 32.58
CA GLN A 22 -45.90 -8.55 31.18
C GLN A 22 -44.71 -9.50 31.07
N ARG A 23 -44.88 -10.65 30.39
CA ARG A 23 -43.78 -11.58 30.16
C ARG A 23 -42.77 -10.93 29.22
N SER A 24 -41.49 -11.13 29.49
CA SER A 24 -40.41 -10.65 28.63
C SER A 24 -40.58 -11.23 27.22
N PRO A 25 -40.52 -10.42 26.16
CA PRO A 25 -40.45 -10.91 24.79
C PRO A 25 -39.05 -11.45 24.43
N HIS A 26 -38.09 -11.35 25.35
CA HIS A 26 -36.71 -11.84 25.19
C HIS A 26 -36.52 -13.20 25.87
N SER A 27 -35.54 -13.97 25.40
CA SER A 27 -35.17 -15.26 26.00
C SER A 27 -34.84 -15.12 27.48
N ASP A 28 -35.23 -16.13 28.26
CA ASP A 28 -34.84 -16.27 29.67
C ASP A 28 -33.31 -16.39 29.85
N GLN A 29 -32.57 -16.63 28.76
CA GLN A 29 -31.11 -16.66 28.76
C GLN A 29 -30.47 -15.26 28.66
N LEU A 30 -31.27 -14.19 28.49
CA LEU A 30 -30.76 -12.83 28.46
C LEU A 30 -30.23 -12.44 29.85
N ARG A 31 -28.91 -12.26 29.96
CA ARG A 31 -28.22 -12.00 31.24
C ARG A 31 -28.22 -10.53 31.68
N PHE A 32 -28.85 -9.63 30.93
CA PHE A 32 -28.89 -8.19 31.19
C PHE A 32 -30.15 -7.81 31.96
N LYS A 33 -30.06 -6.81 32.85
CA LYS A 33 -31.24 -6.25 33.52
C LYS A 33 -32.09 -5.46 32.54
N CYS A 34 -33.41 -5.44 32.75
CA CYS A 34 -34.31 -4.77 31.82
C CYS A 34 -34.04 -3.26 31.71
N GLU A 35 -33.65 -2.62 32.81
CA GLU A 35 -33.42 -1.18 32.91
C GLU A 35 -32.11 -0.73 32.22
N GLU A 36 -31.22 -1.66 31.89
CA GLU A 36 -30.01 -1.37 31.12
C GLU A 36 -30.35 -1.06 29.65
N CYS A 37 -31.48 -1.58 29.16
CA CYS A 37 -31.93 -1.40 27.79
C CYS A 37 -33.19 -0.54 27.71
N HIS A 38 -34.16 -0.71 28.61
CA HIS A 38 -35.46 -0.06 28.55
C HIS A 38 -35.62 1.08 29.53
N VAL A 39 -36.33 2.13 29.12
CA VAL A 39 -36.81 3.16 30.05
C VAL A 39 -38.04 2.63 30.78
N SER A 40 -37.96 2.48 32.10
CA SER A 40 -39.03 1.88 32.93
C SER A 40 -40.38 2.60 32.81
N THR A 41 -40.38 3.89 32.49
CA THR A 41 -41.58 4.71 32.28
C THR A 41 -42.06 4.75 30.83
N LYS A 42 -41.24 4.29 29.87
CA LYS A 42 -41.52 4.25 28.44
C LYS A 42 -40.83 3.04 27.82
N TRP A 43 -41.42 1.86 27.97
CA TRP A 43 -40.77 0.60 27.61
C TRP A 43 -40.37 0.45 26.13
N LYS A 44 -40.94 1.25 25.24
CA LYS A 44 -40.58 1.31 23.81
C LYS A 44 -39.30 2.10 23.55
N ASP A 45 -38.86 2.92 24.49
CA ASP A 45 -37.64 3.70 24.40
C ASP A 45 -36.46 2.86 24.89
N ILE A 46 -35.45 2.72 24.04
CA ILE A 46 -34.22 1.95 24.31
C ILE A 46 -33.07 2.92 24.61
N ARG A 47 -32.32 2.69 25.69
CA ARG A 47 -31.18 3.54 26.15
C ARG A 47 -29.81 2.86 26.03
N PHE A 48 -29.73 1.71 25.36
CA PHE A 48 -28.48 0.96 25.27
C PHE A 48 -27.42 1.67 24.41
N GLU A 49 -26.23 1.88 24.96
CA GLU A 49 -25.08 2.53 24.30
C GLU A 49 -24.04 1.51 23.85
N HIS A 50 -23.75 1.45 22.54
CA HIS A 50 -22.77 0.52 21.99
C HIS A 50 -21.31 0.95 22.21
N GLN A 51 -21.07 2.18 22.65
CA GLN A 51 -19.72 2.76 22.83
C GLN A 51 -18.88 2.03 23.88
N GLU A 52 -19.53 1.30 24.79
CA GLU A 52 -18.88 0.55 25.88
C GLU A 52 -18.74 -0.95 25.55
N THR A 53 -19.08 -1.35 24.32
CA THR A 53 -19.02 -2.74 23.86
C THR A 53 -17.77 -3.02 23.04
N GLY A 54 -17.48 -4.30 22.78
CA GLY A 54 -16.40 -4.71 21.90
C GLY A 54 -16.61 -4.36 20.41
N PHE A 55 -17.80 -3.88 20.03
CA PHE A 55 -18.11 -3.46 18.67
C PHE A 55 -18.76 -2.07 18.66
N ILE A 56 -17.93 -1.04 18.54
CA ILE A 56 -18.39 0.35 18.53
C ILE A 56 -19.11 0.62 17.19
N LEU A 57 -20.36 1.09 17.28
CA LEU A 57 -21.14 1.47 16.09
C LEU A 57 -20.67 2.82 15.56
N GLU A 58 -19.88 2.79 14.50
CA GLU A 58 -19.40 3.98 13.79
C GLU A 58 -19.88 4.01 12.33
N GLY A 59 -19.85 5.20 11.73
CA GLY A 59 -20.13 5.37 10.31
C GLY A 59 -21.53 4.89 9.91
N LYS A 60 -21.60 3.95 8.98
CA LYS A 60 -22.90 3.40 8.51
C LYS A 60 -23.53 2.45 9.54
N HIS A 61 -22.73 1.79 10.39
CA HIS A 61 -23.25 0.91 11.44
C HIS A 61 -24.03 1.67 12.51
N ALA A 62 -23.72 2.93 12.78
CA ALA A 62 -24.47 3.79 13.71
C ALA A 62 -25.96 3.97 13.33
N LYS A 63 -26.32 3.75 12.06
CA LYS A 63 -27.70 3.83 11.58
C LYS A 63 -28.40 2.47 11.49
N ALA A 64 -27.68 1.38 11.78
CA ALA A 64 -28.24 0.03 11.74
C ALA A 64 -29.34 -0.11 12.80
N LYS A 65 -30.43 -0.80 12.44
CA LYS A 65 -31.46 -1.19 13.41
C LYS A 65 -30.94 -2.37 14.22
N CYS A 66 -31.34 -2.49 15.49
CA CYS A 66 -30.88 -3.55 16.40
C CYS A 66 -31.04 -4.96 15.78
N LYS A 67 -32.20 -5.21 15.14
CA LYS A 67 -32.52 -6.48 14.45
C LYS A 67 -31.65 -6.79 13.22
N GLY A 68 -30.83 -5.84 12.77
CA GLY A 68 -29.90 -6.04 11.66
C GLY A 68 -28.67 -6.85 12.06
N CYS A 69 -28.36 -6.89 13.37
CA CYS A 69 -27.24 -7.65 13.90
C CYS A 69 -27.68 -8.65 14.98
N HIS A 70 -28.64 -8.27 15.82
CA HIS A 70 -29.11 -9.10 16.93
C HIS A 70 -30.37 -9.88 16.56
N VAL A 71 -30.43 -11.12 17.03
CA VAL A 71 -31.68 -11.88 17.12
C VAL A 71 -32.42 -11.39 18.36
N LEU A 72 -33.67 -10.94 18.21
CA LEU A 72 -34.43 -10.29 19.29
C LEU A 72 -34.65 -11.20 20.51
N GLU A 73 -34.66 -12.51 20.28
CA GLU A 73 -34.81 -13.52 21.32
C GLU A 73 -33.50 -13.71 22.11
N ASP A 74 -32.33 -13.65 21.45
CA ASP A 74 -31.00 -13.81 22.06
C ASP A 74 -30.06 -12.69 21.59
N PHE A 75 -30.09 -11.56 22.31
CA PHE A 75 -29.22 -10.42 22.05
C PHE A 75 -27.73 -10.70 22.35
N GLY A 76 -27.41 -11.80 23.04
CA GLY A 76 -26.08 -12.06 23.59
C GLY A 76 -25.05 -12.66 22.61
N ARG A 77 -25.44 -12.97 21.38
CA ARG A 77 -24.58 -13.67 20.41
C ARG A 77 -24.53 -12.97 19.05
N VAL A 78 -23.59 -12.05 18.90
CA VAL A 78 -23.26 -11.41 17.62
C VAL A 78 -21.74 -11.37 17.46
N SER A 79 -21.23 -11.82 16.32
CA SER A 79 -19.79 -11.66 16.01
C SER A 79 -19.51 -10.23 15.54
N GLY A 80 -18.38 -9.67 15.97
CA GLY A 80 -17.85 -8.41 15.46
C GLY A 80 -17.06 -8.55 14.16
N ASP A 81 -16.85 -9.77 13.67
CA ASP A 81 -16.09 -10.01 12.45
C ASP A 81 -16.86 -9.52 11.23
N CYS A 82 -16.18 -8.80 10.33
CA CYS A 82 -16.81 -8.20 9.15
C CYS A 82 -17.54 -9.24 8.30
N VAL A 83 -16.93 -10.42 8.14
CA VAL A 83 -17.45 -11.54 7.33
C VAL A 83 -18.67 -12.24 7.94
N SER A 84 -18.98 -12.00 9.21
CA SER A 84 -20.18 -12.56 9.83
C SER A 84 -21.47 -11.95 9.26
N CYS A 85 -21.39 -10.73 8.72
CA CYS A 85 -22.51 -10.00 8.14
C CYS A 85 -22.27 -9.58 6.68
N HIS A 86 -21.02 -9.38 6.27
CA HIS A 86 -20.68 -8.92 4.92
C HIS A 86 -20.04 -10.03 4.09
N THR A 87 -20.54 -10.23 2.88
CA THR A 87 -19.95 -11.14 1.91
C THR A 87 -18.62 -10.57 1.40
N ASP A 88 -17.58 -11.40 1.38
CA ASP A 88 -16.30 -11.04 0.79
C ASP A 88 -16.42 -11.02 -0.75
N ILE A 89 -16.38 -9.82 -1.32
CA ILE A 89 -16.37 -9.63 -2.78
C ILE A 89 -15.00 -9.96 -3.38
N HIS A 90 -13.95 -10.09 -2.56
CA HIS A 90 -12.60 -10.42 -3.01
C HIS A 90 -12.36 -11.91 -3.19
N GLN A 91 -13.39 -12.74 -3.00
CA GLN A 91 -13.35 -14.17 -3.28
C GLN A 91 -12.20 -14.89 -2.55
N GLY A 92 -11.85 -14.43 -1.35
CA GLY A 92 -10.74 -14.98 -0.55
C GLY A 92 -9.35 -14.70 -1.12
N LYS A 93 -9.22 -13.91 -2.19
CA LYS A 93 -7.91 -13.54 -2.77
C LYS A 93 -7.14 -12.54 -1.91
N LEU A 94 -7.82 -11.85 -1.00
CA LEU A 94 -7.22 -10.97 0.00
C LEU A 94 -7.40 -11.56 1.40
N ALA A 95 -6.42 -11.33 2.27
CA ALA A 95 -6.54 -11.72 3.68
C ALA A 95 -7.75 -11.02 4.35
N ILE A 96 -8.31 -11.65 5.40
CA ILE A 96 -9.49 -11.17 6.16
C ILE A 96 -9.12 -10.00 7.09
N ALA A 97 -8.59 -8.92 6.49
CA ALA A 97 -8.25 -7.68 7.16
C ALA A 97 -8.90 -6.52 6.40
N CYS A 98 -10.24 -6.54 6.29
CA CYS A 98 -11.04 -5.58 5.54
C CYS A 98 -10.70 -4.12 5.91
N GLY A 99 -10.38 -3.88 7.20
CA GLY A 99 -9.98 -2.58 7.74
C GLY A 99 -8.66 -2.01 7.17
N ARG A 100 -7.87 -2.80 6.44
CA ARG A 100 -6.70 -2.29 5.71
C ARG A 100 -7.08 -1.36 4.57
N CYS A 101 -8.26 -1.58 3.97
CA CYS A 101 -8.70 -0.87 2.78
C CYS A 101 -10.04 -0.16 2.96
N HIS A 102 -10.93 -0.68 3.82
CA HIS A 102 -12.29 -0.17 4.03
C HIS A 102 -12.49 0.36 5.45
N THR A 103 -13.50 1.21 5.65
CA THR A 103 -13.86 1.71 6.99
C THR A 103 -15.31 1.40 7.32
N PRO A 104 -15.71 1.46 8.61
CA PRO A 104 -17.13 1.46 9.00
C PRO A 104 -17.98 2.56 8.33
N ARG A 105 -17.36 3.60 7.76
CA ARG A 105 -18.06 4.67 7.01
C ARG A 105 -18.40 4.26 5.58
N GLY A 106 -17.72 3.26 5.02
CA GLY A 106 -18.03 2.69 3.71
C GLY A 106 -16.91 1.85 3.09
N TRP A 107 -17.25 1.19 2.00
CA TRP A 107 -16.38 0.31 1.21
C TRP A 107 -15.47 1.04 0.21
N ALA A 108 -15.51 2.38 0.16
CA ALA A 108 -14.54 3.13 -0.62
C ALA A 108 -13.12 2.91 -0.05
N VAL A 109 -12.15 2.67 -0.92
CA VAL A 109 -10.75 2.50 -0.54
C VAL A 109 -10.18 3.86 -0.14
N PHE A 110 -9.71 4.00 1.11
CA PHE A 110 -9.33 5.30 1.68
C PHE A 110 -7.82 5.51 1.86
N ASN A 111 -7.00 4.45 1.83
CA ASN A 111 -5.57 4.50 2.14
C ASN A 111 -4.74 3.62 1.18
N ALA A 112 -4.94 3.75 -0.13
CA ALA A 112 -4.25 2.92 -1.12
C ALA A 112 -2.72 2.97 -0.99
N LEU A 113 -2.13 4.13 -0.70
CA LEU A 113 -0.70 4.30 -0.49
C LEU A 113 -0.19 3.43 0.68
N SER A 114 -0.83 3.56 1.86
CA SER A 114 -0.47 2.77 3.04
C SER A 114 -0.74 1.27 2.84
N ALA A 115 -1.78 0.92 2.10
CA ALA A 115 -2.10 -0.47 1.79
C ALA A 115 -0.99 -1.13 0.93
N HIS A 116 -0.39 -0.37 0.01
CA HIS A 116 0.68 -0.84 -0.89
C HIS A 116 2.09 -0.67 -0.32
N ALA A 117 2.29 0.15 0.71
CA ALA A 117 3.61 0.43 1.29
C ALA A 117 4.38 -0.83 1.75
N GLY A 118 3.66 -1.87 2.19
CA GLY A 118 4.23 -3.15 2.62
C GLY A 118 4.18 -4.26 1.56
N THR A 119 3.91 -3.91 0.30
CA THR A 119 3.81 -4.87 -0.81
C THR A 119 5.05 -4.81 -1.69
N SER A 120 5.18 -5.74 -2.64
CA SER A 120 6.24 -5.74 -3.64
C SER A 120 6.17 -4.57 -4.63
N PHE A 121 5.09 -3.78 -4.61
CA PHE A 121 4.94 -2.57 -5.43
C PHE A 121 4.45 -1.39 -4.58
N PRO A 122 5.35 -0.74 -3.81
CA PRO A 122 5.01 0.49 -3.12
C PRO A 122 4.63 1.58 -4.12
N LEU A 123 3.48 2.22 -3.91
CA LEU A 123 3.00 3.32 -4.74
C LEU A 123 3.79 4.60 -4.43
N ILE A 124 4.96 4.73 -5.05
CA ILE A 124 5.86 5.88 -4.90
C ILE A 124 6.00 6.67 -6.21
N GLY A 125 6.28 7.97 -6.08
CA GLY A 125 6.48 8.84 -7.24
C GLY A 125 5.24 8.92 -8.15
N PRO A 126 5.41 8.89 -9.48
CA PRO A 126 4.30 8.93 -10.43
C PRO A 126 3.29 7.78 -10.29
N HIS A 127 3.74 6.59 -9.84
CA HIS A 127 2.86 5.42 -9.67
C HIS A 127 1.75 5.66 -8.64
N ALA A 128 1.96 6.55 -7.67
CA ALA A 128 0.95 6.93 -6.68
C ALA A 128 -0.31 7.57 -7.28
N LYS A 129 -0.25 8.02 -8.53
CA LYS A 129 -1.35 8.71 -9.23
C LYS A 129 -2.08 7.82 -10.23
N LEU A 130 -1.65 6.57 -10.40
CA LEU A 130 -2.29 5.66 -11.34
C LEU A 130 -3.71 5.32 -10.87
N ASP A 131 -4.61 5.13 -11.83
CA ASP A 131 -5.90 4.53 -11.55
C ASP A 131 -5.70 3.08 -11.08
N CYS A 132 -6.50 2.63 -10.11
CA CYS A 132 -6.41 1.27 -9.59
C CYS A 132 -6.49 0.21 -10.69
N ARG A 133 -7.31 0.45 -11.72
CA ARG A 133 -7.52 -0.48 -12.86
C ARG A 133 -6.31 -0.56 -13.78
N ALA A 134 -5.35 0.37 -13.70
CA ALA A 134 -4.12 0.29 -14.46
C ALA A 134 -3.31 -0.96 -14.09
N CYS A 135 -3.42 -1.43 -12.85
CA CYS A 135 -2.77 -2.65 -12.37
C CYS A 135 -3.76 -3.75 -12.03
N HIS A 136 -4.92 -3.40 -11.46
CA HIS A 136 -5.96 -4.33 -11.05
C HIS A 136 -6.99 -4.55 -12.17
N VAL A 137 -6.60 -5.33 -13.16
CA VAL A 137 -7.26 -5.47 -14.48
C VAL A 137 -8.41 -6.48 -14.53
N SER A 138 -8.94 -6.92 -13.40
CA SER A 138 -10.05 -7.88 -13.42
C SER A 138 -11.34 -7.24 -13.93
N GLU A 139 -12.01 -7.95 -14.83
CA GLU A 139 -13.37 -7.64 -15.28
C GLU A 139 -14.44 -8.08 -14.27
N ILE A 140 -14.08 -8.96 -13.33
CA ILE A 140 -14.99 -9.45 -12.29
C ILE A 140 -14.93 -8.49 -11.10
N GLU A 141 -16.08 -7.94 -10.73
CA GLU A 141 -16.21 -7.01 -9.61
C GLU A 141 -15.71 -7.67 -8.31
N GLY A 142 -14.84 -6.95 -7.59
CA GLY A 142 -14.25 -7.42 -6.35
C GLY A 142 -13.04 -8.34 -6.52
N GLU A 143 -12.87 -8.97 -7.68
CA GLU A 143 -11.66 -9.74 -7.97
C GLU A 143 -10.49 -8.78 -8.22
N PHE A 144 -9.58 -8.67 -7.25
CA PHE A 144 -8.45 -7.74 -7.32
C PHE A 144 -7.21 -8.40 -7.96
N SER A 145 -7.41 -9.08 -9.10
CA SER A 145 -6.31 -9.68 -9.86
C SER A 145 -5.36 -8.58 -10.34
N PHE A 146 -4.04 -8.79 -10.21
CA PHE A 146 -3.03 -7.78 -10.52
C PHE A 146 -2.14 -8.22 -11.69
N LEU A 147 -1.76 -7.26 -12.54
CA LEU A 147 -0.67 -7.40 -13.49
C LEU A 147 0.66 -7.57 -12.76
N LYS A 148 1.61 -8.33 -13.33
CA LYS A 148 2.91 -8.49 -12.70
C LYS A 148 3.58 -7.13 -12.49
N SER A 149 4.25 -6.98 -11.35
CA SER A 149 4.73 -5.70 -10.85
C SER A 149 6.18 -5.38 -11.24
N GLU A 150 6.78 -6.12 -12.17
CA GLU A 150 8.13 -5.81 -12.65
C GLU A 150 8.09 -4.60 -13.59
N CYS A 151 9.09 -3.72 -13.47
CA CYS A 151 9.15 -2.46 -14.21
C CYS A 151 8.99 -2.66 -15.73
N TYR A 152 9.72 -3.63 -16.30
CA TYR A 152 9.71 -3.90 -17.73
C TYR A 152 8.33 -4.36 -18.26
N SER A 153 7.51 -5.01 -17.43
CA SER A 153 6.18 -5.47 -17.82
C SER A 153 5.27 -4.31 -18.28
N CYS A 154 5.47 -3.10 -17.75
CA CYS A 154 4.78 -1.89 -18.18
C CYS A 154 5.66 -0.97 -19.04
N HIS A 155 6.95 -0.90 -18.74
CA HIS A 155 7.90 0.05 -19.34
C HIS A 155 8.80 -0.57 -20.42
N ALA A 156 8.39 -1.67 -21.06
CA ALA A 156 9.15 -2.27 -22.16
C ALA A 156 9.41 -1.26 -23.29
N GLY A 157 8.40 -0.47 -23.66
CA GLY A 157 8.55 0.56 -24.69
C GLY A 157 9.61 1.62 -24.33
N ASP A 158 9.62 2.08 -23.08
CA ASP A 158 10.60 3.05 -22.58
C ASP A 158 12.01 2.43 -22.53
N PHE A 159 12.11 1.15 -22.16
CA PHE A 159 13.38 0.42 -22.14
C PHE A 159 14.00 0.32 -23.54
N GLU A 160 13.21 -0.08 -24.55
CA GLU A 160 13.70 -0.24 -25.92
C GLU A 160 14.05 1.11 -26.59
N GLN A 161 13.39 2.19 -26.18
CA GLN A 161 13.59 3.53 -26.75
C GLN A 161 14.64 4.37 -26.02
N ALA A 162 15.19 3.88 -24.90
CA ALA A 162 16.28 4.57 -24.21
C ALA A 162 17.47 4.75 -25.15
N ALA A 163 18.05 5.95 -25.17
CA ALA A 163 19.15 6.32 -26.09
C ALA A 163 20.32 7.05 -25.40
N ASN A 164 20.27 7.22 -24.07
CA ASN A 164 21.33 7.89 -23.32
C ASN A 164 21.51 7.28 -21.93
N PRO A 165 22.16 6.11 -21.81
CA PRO A 165 22.64 5.23 -22.90
C PRO A 165 21.51 4.37 -23.51
N SER A 166 21.80 3.71 -24.64
CA SER A 166 20.89 2.68 -25.17
C SER A 166 20.90 1.44 -24.29
N HIS A 167 19.75 1.04 -23.74
CA HIS A 167 19.68 -0.14 -22.88
C HIS A 167 19.81 -1.45 -23.69
N SER A 168 19.19 -1.50 -24.86
CA SER A 168 19.14 -2.69 -25.72
C SER A 168 20.48 -2.95 -26.40
N LEU A 169 21.14 -1.93 -26.98
CA LEU A 169 22.46 -2.08 -27.61
C LEU A 169 23.55 -2.43 -26.60
N MET A 170 23.47 -1.88 -25.39
CA MET A 170 24.43 -2.17 -24.32
C MET A 170 24.15 -3.50 -23.61
N GLY A 171 23.05 -4.19 -23.93
CA GLY A 171 22.70 -5.47 -23.33
C GLY A 171 22.36 -5.40 -21.85
N PHE A 172 21.78 -4.28 -21.38
CA PHE A 172 21.34 -4.16 -19.99
C PHE A 172 20.18 -5.11 -19.68
N GLY A 173 20.14 -5.58 -18.43
CA GLY A 173 19.01 -6.36 -17.94
C GLY A 173 17.79 -5.50 -17.63
N THR A 174 16.67 -6.15 -17.34
CA THR A 174 15.38 -5.50 -17.04
C THR A 174 15.20 -5.10 -15.58
N ARG A 175 16.29 -5.12 -14.79
CA ARG A 175 16.32 -4.72 -13.38
C ARG A 175 16.58 -3.22 -13.27
N CYS A 176 15.54 -2.45 -13.56
CA CYS A 176 15.62 -0.99 -13.65
C CYS A 176 16.15 -0.35 -12.36
N GLU A 177 15.86 -0.95 -11.21
CA GLU A 177 16.24 -0.48 -9.87
C GLU A 177 17.75 -0.49 -9.61
N GLU A 178 18.54 -1.16 -10.45
CA GLU A 178 20.00 -1.12 -10.36
C GLU A 178 20.57 0.28 -10.70
N CYS A 179 19.84 1.07 -11.47
CA CYS A 179 20.25 2.40 -11.92
C CYS A 179 19.18 3.47 -11.65
N HIS A 180 17.89 3.16 -11.78
CA HIS A 180 16.81 4.13 -11.68
C HIS A 180 16.05 4.03 -10.36
N PHE A 181 15.63 5.18 -9.83
CA PHE A 181 14.76 5.24 -8.67
C PHE A 181 13.33 5.62 -9.12
N PRO A 182 12.28 4.84 -8.79
CA PRO A 182 10.92 5.10 -9.30
C PRO A 182 10.33 6.46 -8.93
N ALA A 183 10.79 7.09 -7.83
CA ALA A 183 10.35 8.44 -7.47
C ALA A 183 11.23 9.56 -8.06
N SER A 184 12.41 9.23 -8.60
CA SER A 184 13.33 10.15 -9.25
C SER A 184 14.05 9.43 -10.38
N TRP A 185 13.36 9.27 -11.52
CA TRP A 185 13.83 8.42 -12.62
C TRP A 185 15.11 8.93 -13.29
N GLN A 186 15.28 10.25 -13.33
CA GLN A 186 16.44 10.93 -13.89
C GLN A 186 17.02 11.94 -12.88
N PRO A 187 18.36 12.08 -12.81
CA PRO A 187 19.36 11.23 -13.48
C PRO A 187 19.40 9.82 -12.88
N ALA A 188 19.90 8.86 -13.65
CA ALA A 188 20.18 7.52 -13.13
C ALA A 188 21.39 7.54 -12.19
N ASN A 189 21.47 6.55 -11.31
CA ASN A 189 22.64 6.30 -10.47
C ASN A 189 23.70 5.55 -11.29
N PHE A 190 24.86 6.17 -11.46
CA PHE A 190 26.00 5.61 -12.18
C PHE A 190 27.10 5.07 -11.25
N ALA A 191 26.80 4.77 -9.98
CA ALA A 191 27.79 4.22 -9.04
C ALA A 191 28.47 2.94 -9.55
N ARG A 192 27.77 2.13 -10.36
CA ARG A 192 28.35 0.95 -11.00
C ARG A 192 29.31 1.28 -12.15
N HIS A 193 29.21 2.47 -12.75
CA HIS A 193 30.16 2.94 -13.77
C HIS A 193 31.59 2.97 -13.23
N SER A 194 31.77 3.33 -11.96
CA SER A 194 33.07 3.37 -11.30
C SER A 194 33.79 2.01 -11.28
N GLY A 195 33.09 0.90 -11.53
CA GLY A 195 33.70 -0.42 -11.72
C GLY A 195 34.38 -0.62 -13.08
N PHE A 196 34.06 0.21 -14.09
CA PHE A 196 34.69 0.21 -15.40
C PHE A 196 35.77 1.28 -15.50
N PHE A 197 35.45 2.51 -15.07
CA PHE A 197 36.39 3.63 -15.02
C PHE A 197 35.92 4.66 -13.97
N PRO A 198 36.81 5.15 -13.08
CA PRO A 198 36.43 6.08 -12.02
C PRO A 198 36.18 7.49 -12.56
N ILE A 199 34.90 7.84 -12.72
CA ILE A 199 34.46 9.17 -13.21
C ILE A 199 34.04 10.14 -12.10
N SER A 200 33.84 9.63 -10.87
CA SER A 200 33.40 10.43 -9.72
C SER A 200 34.48 10.59 -8.64
N THR A 201 35.68 10.08 -8.90
CA THR A 201 36.84 10.11 -7.99
C THR A 201 38.13 10.36 -8.76
N GLY A 202 39.21 10.76 -8.07
CA GLY A 202 40.51 10.99 -8.70
C GLY A 202 40.51 12.20 -9.65
N ALA A 203 41.42 12.19 -10.63
CA ALA A 203 41.64 13.31 -11.54
C ALA A 203 40.49 13.55 -12.54
N HIS A 204 39.55 12.62 -12.68
CA HIS A 204 38.39 12.76 -13.57
C HIS A 204 37.14 13.28 -12.84
N ALA A 205 37.17 13.37 -11.50
CA ALA A 205 36.04 13.81 -10.71
C ALA A 205 35.72 15.29 -10.96
N GLY A 206 34.56 15.57 -11.55
CA GLY A 206 34.11 16.94 -11.81
C GLY A 206 34.67 17.57 -13.09
N GLU A 207 35.46 16.82 -13.87
CA GLU A 207 36.06 17.29 -15.13
C GLU A 207 35.17 17.03 -16.36
N TRP A 208 33.98 16.49 -16.17
CA TRP A 208 33.02 16.17 -17.22
C TRP A 208 31.63 16.72 -16.89
N SER A 209 30.88 17.04 -17.94
CA SER A 209 29.52 17.59 -17.85
C SER A 209 28.51 16.77 -18.65
N SER A 210 28.99 15.92 -19.56
CA SER A 210 28.19 15.04 -20.39
C SER A 210 28.81 13.65 -20.51
N CYS A 211 27.98 12.61 -20.60
CA CYS A 211 28.43 11.27 -20.98
C CYS A 211 29.23 11.29 -22.28
N ARG A 212 28.88 12.22 -23.19
CA ARG A 212 29.51 12.37 -24.50
C ARG A 212 30.94 12.91 -24.46
N ASP A 213 31.37 13.48 -23.33
CA ASP A 213 32.73 13.96 -23.15
C ASP A 213 33.72 12.78 -23.21
N CYS A 214 33.29 11.62 -22.71
CA CYS A 214 34.06 10.36 -22.78
C CYS A 214 33.49 9.38 -23.81
N HIS A 215 32.17 9.33 -24.00
CA HIS A 215 31.47 8.40 -24.89
C HIS A 215 30.93 9.12 -26.14
N PRO A 216 31.77 9.35 -27.17
CA PRO A 216 31.39 10.17 -28.31
C PRO A 216 30.21 9.60 -29.10
N ASN A 217 29.98 8.29 -29.02
CA ASN A 217 28.84 7.63 -29.66
C ASN A 217 27.66 7.50 -28.67
N PRO A 218 26.56 8.25 -28.85
CA PRO A 218 25.41 8.17 -27.94
C PRO A 218 24.67 6.82 -28.02
N GLN A 219 24.78 6.09 -29.12
CA GLN A 219 24.10 4.80 -29.31
C GLN A 219 24.87 3.63 -28.69
N ASP A 220 26.18 3.78 -28.52
CA ASP A 220 27.06 2.74 -28.01
C ASP A 220 28.10 3.37 -27.08
N HIS A 221 27.78 3.35 -25.78
CA HIS A 221 28.69 3.82 -24.73
C HIS A 221 29.83 2.81 -24.46
N GLY A 222 29.91 1.69 -25.18
CA GLY A 222 31.13 0.89 -25.27
C GLY A 222 32.23 1.60 -26.05
N VAL A 223 31.88 2.56 -26.92
CA VAL A 223 32.84 3.42 -27.60
C VAL A 223 33.19 4.59 -26.67
N PHE A 224 34.47 4.70 -26.31
CA PHE A 224 34.99 5.78 -25.48
C PHE A 224 36.24 6.42 -26.09
N SER A 225 36.58 7.62 -25.64
CA SER A 225 37.84 8.27 -25.99
C SER A 225 38.47 8.98 -24.78
N CYS A 226 39.77 8.76 -24.59
CA CYS A 226 40.58 9.51 -23.63
C CYS A 226 41.15 10.79 -24.29
N LEU A 227 41.10 10.88 -25.62
CA LEU A 227 41.87 11.83 -26.42
C LEU A 227 41.13 13.16 -26.65
N GLY A 228 39.85 13.23 -26.24
CA GLY A 228 39.03 14.44 -26.34
C GLY A 228 39.34 15.50 -25.27
N CYS A 229 40.19 15.17 -24.29
CA CYS A 229 40.53 16.04 -23.17
C CYS A 229 41.91 16.70 -23.38
N HIS A 230 42.10 17.90 -22.81
CA HIS A 230 43.31 18.70 -23.03
C HIS A 230 44.62 18.11 -22.48
N GLU A 231 44.53 17.20 -21.50
CA GLU A 231 45.70 16.61 -20.83
C GLU A 231 46.25 15.43 -21.63
N HIS A 232 45.45 14.85 -22.53
CA HIS A 232 45.79 13.67 -23.32
C HIS A 232 46.13 14.01 -24.77
N GLU A 233 46.69 15.19 -25.02
CA GLU A 233 47.17 15.59 -26.35
C GLU A 233 48.36 14.73 -26.80
N GLN A 234 48.37 14.31 -28.08
CA GLN A 234 49.36 13.38 -28.63
C GLN A 234 50.81 13.78 -28.35
N GLY A 235 51.20 15.03 -28.65
CA GLY A 235 52.58 15.46 -28.46
C GLY A 235 53.05 15.35 -27.01
N ARG A 236 52.17 15.64 -26.04
CA ARG A 236 52.48 15.52 -24.61
C ARG A 236 52.55 14.06 -24.17
N MET A 237 51.65 13.22 -24.67
CA MET A 237 51.65 11.80 -24.32
C MET A 237 52.86 11.09 -24.94
N ASP A 238 53.22 11.40 -26.18
CA ASP A 238 54.39 10.84 -26.87
C ASP A 238 55.69 11.18 -26.11
N GLU A 239 55.83 12.41 -25.61
CA GLU A 239 56.99 12.82 -24.79
C GLU A 239 57.05 12.04 -23.47
N LYS A 240 55.92 11.99 -22.74
CA LYS A 240 55.82 11.29 -21.44
C LYS A 240 56.01 9.78 -21.56
N HIS A 241 55.66 9.18 -22.70
CA HIS A 241 55.73 7.73 -22.94
C HIS A 241 56.90 7.33 -23.86
N SER A 242 57.87 8.22 -24.09
CA SER A 242 59.01 7.99 -25.00
C SER A 242 59.85 6.75 -24.66
N GLU A 243 59.87 6.35 -23.39
CA GLU A 243 60.58 5.16 -22.89
C GLU A 243 59.65 3.96 -22.62
N VAL A 244 58.33 4.11 -22.82
CA VAL A 244 57.34 3.07 -22.53
C VAL A 244 57.16 2.16 -23.74
N GLY A 245 57.76 0.97 -23.67
CA GLY A 245 57.63 -0.06 -24.70
C GLY A 245 56.17 -0.48 -24.90
N GLY A 246 55.69 -0.47 -26.15
CA GLY A 246 54.32 -0.84 -26.49
C GLY A 246 53.29 0.30 -26.36
N TYR A 247 53.74 1.53 -26.07
CA TYR A 247 52.90 2.71 -26.14
C TYR A 247 52.30 2.90 -27.53
N ALA A 248 51.00 3.20 -27.56
CA ALA A 248 50.27 3.63 -28.74
C ALA A 248 49.29 4.73 -28.33
N TYR A 249 49.21 5.79 -29.12
CA TYR A 249 48.26 6.89 -28.90
C TYR A 249 46.85 6.48 -29.38
N ASP A 250 46.22 5.58 -28.63
CA ASP A 250 44.89 5.02 -28.86
C ASP A 250 44.16 4.86 -27.52
N SER A 251 42.84 5.12 -27.49
CA SER A 251 42.09 5.09 -26.23
C SER A 251 42.02 3.70 -25.59
N ASN A 252 41.99 2.62 -26.37
CA ASN A 252 42.02 1.26 -25.81
C ASN A 252 43.41 0.93 -25.25
N ALA A 253 44.48 1.38 -25.92
CA ALA A 253 45.84 1.24 -25.41
C ALA A 253 46.04 2.02 -24.11
N CYS A 254 45.56 3.28 -24.05
CA CYS A 254 45.57 4.08 -22.83
C CYS A 254 44.82 3.38 -21.68
N TYR A 255 43.61 2.88 -21.94
CA TYR A 255 42.80 2.19 -20.93
C TYR A 255 43.43 0.88 -20.45
N ALA A 256 44.10 0.13 -21.33
CA ALA A 256 44.78 -1.11 -20.96
C ALA A 256 45.93 -0.88 -19.95
N CYS A 257 46.65 0.23 -20.07
CA CYS A 257 47.71 0.61 -19.11
C CYS A 257 47.15 1.38 -17.89
N HIS A 258 46.10 2.19 -18.08
CA HIS A 258 45.52 3.08 -17.07
C HIS A 258 44.03 2.80 -16.82
N PRO A 259 43.66 1.60 -16.32
CA PRO A 259 42.25 1.24 -16.12
C PRO A 259 41.55 2.09 -15.03
N MET A 260 42.33 2.69 -14.14
CA MET A 260 41.85 3.59 -13.08
C MET A 260 42.01 5.08 -13.43
N GLY A 261 42.48 5.40 -14.64
CA GLY A 261 42.69 6.80 -15.06
C GLY A 261 43.78 7.53 -14.28
N GLU A 262 44.66 6.80 -13.61
CA GLU A 262 45.80 7.35 -12.88
C GLU A 262 47.02 7.39 -13.80
N LYS A 263 47.80 8.48 -13.73
CA LYS A 263 49.13 8.49 -14.34
C LYS A 263 49.98 7.39 -13.70
N GLY A 264 50.68 6.61 -14.52
CA GLY A 264 51.70 5.69 -14.02
C GLY A 264 52.90 6.48 -13.50
N ASP A 265 53.56 5.97 -12.46
CA ASP A 265 54.85 6.48 -11.98
C ASP A 265 56.00 6.08 -12.92
#